data_AF-A0A936YD19-F1
#
_entry.id   AF-A0A936YD19-F1
#
_cell.length_a   1.000
_cell.length_b   1.000
_cell.length_c   1.000
_cell.angle_alpha   90.00
_cell.angle_beta   90.00
_cell.angle_gamma   90.00
#
_symmetry.space_group_name_H-M   'P 1'
#
loop_
_entity.id
_entity.type
_entity.pdbx_description
1 polymer ?
#
loop_
_entity_poly.entity_id
_entity_poly.type
_entity_poly.pdbx_seq_one_letter_code
_entity_poly.pdbx_strand_id
1 'polypeptide(L)'
;MAGYGTSQAAGRRCRQTRLDKDIKLQECVMEHMQNHFWTPEQIAGYLKHGQTELKSICQETIYHWIYQGSRRKEKIWKFLPRHKAKRGLRKSKGAGASRIPNRVSIHQRPKHIDKRTTLGHWEGYDFIFELLKVIITKRI
;
A
#
# COMPACT_ATOMS: atom_id res chain seq x y z
N MET A 1 -5.83 -3.06 44.25
CA MET A 1 -6.28 -1.83 43.56
C MET A 1 -6.31 -2.09 42.05
N ALA A 2 -7.50 -2.43 41.54
CA ALA A 2 -8.04 -2.18 40.20
C ALA A 2 -7.14 -2.25 38.93
N GLY A 3 -7.25 -3.34 38.16
CA GLY A 3 -6.74 -3.45 36.77
C GLY A 3 -7.86 -3.56 35.72
N TYR A 4 -8.90 -2.72 35.79
CA TYR A 4 -10.13 -2.83 34.97
C TYR A 4 -9.98 -2.42 33.48
N GLY A 5 -8.77 -2.06 33.01
CA GLY A 5 -8.55 -1.45 31.69
C GLY A 5 -8.29 -2.41 30.52
N THR A 6 -7.92 -3.67 30.77
CA THR A 6 -7.52 -4.61 29.70
C THR A 6 -8.70 -5.35 29.06
N SER A 7 -9.77 -5.55 29.82
CA SER A 7 -10.95 -6.36 29.44
C SER A 7 -11.80 -5.68 28.35
N GLN A 8 -12.04 -4.36 28.45
CA GLN A 8 -12.79 -3.61 27.43
C GLN A 8 -12.03 -3.52 26.09
N ALA A 9 -10.70 -3.43 26.12
CA ALA A 9 -9.87 -3.40 24.92
C ALA A 9 -9.84 -4.76 24.19
N ALA A 10 -10.00 -5.87 24.91
CA ALA A 10 -10.17 -7.20 24.32
C ALA A 10 -11.58 -7.39 23.75
N GLY A 11 -12.63 -6.90 24.44
CA GLY A 11 -14.01 -6.95 23.96
C GLY A 11 -14.24 -6.21 22.64
N ARG A 12 -13.61 -5.03 22.45
CA ARG A 12 -13.65 -4.30 21.17
C ARG A 12 -12.96 -5.05 20.01
N ARG A 13 -11.98 -5.92 20.31
CA ARG A 13 -11.23 -6.72 19.30
C ARG A 13 -12.04 -7.90 18.73
N CYS A 14 -13.13 -8.30 19.39
CA CYS A 14 -13.99 -9.40 18.96
C CYS A 14 -15.31 -8.92 18.35
N ARG A 15 -15.39 -7.67 17.87
CA ARG A 15 -16.59 -7.20 17.19
C ARG A 15 -16.72 -7.96 15.86
N GLN A 16 -17.90 -8.54 15.63
CA GLN A 16 -18.23 -9.16 14.35
C GLN A 16 -18.08 -8.12 13.24
N THR A 17 -17.32 -8.48 12.21
CA THR A 17 -17.14 -7.63 11.04
C THR A 17 -18.36 -7.76 10.12
N ARG A 18 -18.46 -6.89 9.11
CA ARG A 18 -19.53 -7.02 8.10
C ARG A 18 -19.44 -8.34 7.33
N LEU A 19 -18.22 -8.81 7.07
CA LEU A 19 -17.94 -10.09 6.41
C LEU A 19 -18.42 -11.30 7.22
N ASP A 20 -18.56 -11.17 8.54
CA ASP A 20 -19.05 -12.27 9.39
C ASP A 20 -20.57 -12.44 9.36
N LYS A 21 -21.28 -11.42 8.87
CA LYS A 21 -22.74 -11.40 8.82
C LYS A 21 -23.28 -11.76 7.44
N ASP A 22 -22.45 -11.59 6.41
CA ASP A 22 -22.86 -11.71 5.02
C ASP A 22 -22.02 -12.78 4.33
N ILE A 23 -22.59 -13.99 4.23
CA ILE A 23 -21.91 -15.18 3.69
C ILE A 23 -21.57 -14.97 2.20
N LYS A 24 -22.49 -14.39 1.42
CA LYS A 24 -22.27 -14.14 -0.01
C LYS A 24 -21.09 -13.19 -0.24
N LEU A 25 -21.00 -12.15 0.59
CA LEU A 25 -19.88 -11.21 0.54
C LEU A 25 -18.55 -11.91 0.92
N GLN A 26 -18.58 -12.77 1.93
CA GLN A 26 -17.39 -13.54 2.34
C GLN A 26 -16.92 -14.48 1.23
N GLU A 27 -17.82 -15.24 0.61
CA GLU A 27 -17.51 -16.16 -0.48
C GLU A 27 -16.90 -15.41 -1.67
N CYS A 28 -17.50 -14.29 -2.08
CA CYS A 28 -16.97 -13.45 -3.15
C CYS A 28 -15.54 -12.96 -2.84
N VAL A 29 -15.28 -12.48 -1.62
CA VAL A 29 -13.93 -12.05 -1.22
C VAL A 29 -12.94 -13.22 -1.27
N MET A 30 -13.33 -14.39 -0.75
CA MET A 30 -12.47 -15.58 -0.74
C MET A 30 -12.17 -16.10 -2.14
N GLU A 31 -13.17 -16.16 -3.01
CA GLU A 31 -13.04 -16.57 -4.41
C GLU A 31 -12.03 -15.68 -5.15
N HIS A 32 -12.18 -14.36 -5.07
CA HIS A 32 -11.28 -13.42 -5.75
C HIS A 32 -9.86 -13.46 -5.19
N MET A 33 -9.69 -13.72 -3.89
CA MET A 33 -8.37 -13.88 -3.29
C MET A 33 -7.69 -15.20 -3.69
N GLN A 34 -8.44 -16.30 -3.74
CA GLN A 34 -7.88 -17.63 -4.01
C GLN A 34 -7.65 -17.88 -5.50
N ASN A 35 -8.60 -17.49 -6.35
CA ASN A 35 -8.57 -17.81 -7.78
C ASN A 35 -7.89 -16.72 -8.61
N HIS A 36 -8.05 -15.45 -8.23
CA HIS A 36 -7.55 -14.32 -9.00
C HIS A 36 -6.37 -13.59 -8.33
N PHE A 37 -5.98 -13.98 -7.12
CA PHE A 37 -4.91 -13.34 -6.34
C PHE A 37 -5.08 -11.83 -6.18
N TRP A 38 -6.34 -11.37 -6.09
CA TRP A 38 -6.62 -9.96 -5.95
C TRP A 38 -6.22 -9.42 -4.58
N THR A 39 -5.75 -8.18 -4.59
CA THR A 39 -5.51 -7.42 -3.36
C THR A 39 -6.82 -6.96 -2.72
N PRO A 40 -6.85 -6.76 -1.39
CA PRO A 40 -8.01 -6.16 -0.71
C PRO A 40 -8.43 -4.80 -1.29
N GLU A 41 -7.51 -4.04 -1.86
CA GLU A 41 -7.77 -2.77 -2.54
C GLU A 41 -8.52 -2.98 -3.87
N GLN A 42 -8.10 -3.96 -4.67
CA GLN A 42 -8.80 -4.33 -5.91
C GLN A 42 -10.21 -4.85 -5.64
N ILE A 43 -10.37 -5.72 -4.63
CA ILE A 43 -11.68 -6.27 -4.26
C ILE A 43 -12.61 -5.15 -3.79
N ALA A 44 -12.12 -4.23 -2.95
CA ALA A 44 -12.91 -3.08 -2.52
C ALA A 44 -13.32 -2.17 -3.69
N GLY A 45 -12.42 -1.97 -4.66
CA GLY A 45 -12.72 -1.24 -5.89
C GLY A 45 -13.77 -1.94 -6.75
N TYR A 46 -13.64 -3.26 -6.92
CA TYR A 46 -14.60 -4.08 -7.67
C TYR A 46 -15.98 -4.07 -7.01
N LEU A 47 -16.07 -4.26 -5.70
CA LEU A 47 -17.35 -4.19 -4.96
C LEU A 47 -17.99 -2.78 -4.96
N LYS A 48 -17.22 -1.74 -5.29
CA LYS A 48 -17.74 -0.38 -5.39
C LYS A 48 -18.25 -0.04 -6.79
N HIS A 49 -17.63 -0.60 -7.83
CA HIS A 49 -17.84 -0.17 -9.22
C HIS A 49 -18.33 -1.28 -10.16
N GLY A 50 -17.99 -2.54 -9.90
CA GLY A 50 -18.28 -3.68 -10.77
C GLY A 50 -19.42 -4.58 -10.28
N GLN A 51 -19.76 -4.55 -8.98
CA GLN A 51 -20.79 -5.42 -8.39
C GLN A 51 -21.78 -4.58 -7.58
N THR A 52 -23.05 -4.53 -8.01
CA THR A 52 -24.10 -3.72 -7.36
C THR A 52 -24.95 -4.50 -6.36
N GLU A 53 -24.94 -5.83 -6.43
CA GLU A 53 -25.76 -6.70 -5.59
C GLU A 53 -25.20 -6.88 -4.18
N LEU A 54 -23.87 -6.77 -4.06
CA LEU A 54 -23.16 -6.93 -2.78
C LEU A 54 -22.87 -5.56 -2.18
N LYS A 55 -22.86 -5.50 -0.84
CA LYS A 55 -22.55 -4.25 -0.13
C LYS A 55 -21.09 -3.84 -0.37
N SER A 56 -20.89 -2.56 -0.67
CA SER A 56 -19.56 -1.99 -0.77
C SER A 56 -18.86 -1.99 0.60
N ILE A 57 -17.59 -2.42 0.59
CA ILE A 57 -16.71 -2.43 1.77
C ILE A 57 -15.35 -1.82 1.42
N CYS A 58 -14.71 -1.20 2.39
CA CYS A 58 -13.35 -0.70 2.22
C CYS A 58 -12.31 -1.81 2.45
N GLN A 59 -11.15 -1.65 1.83
CA GLN A 59 -9.99 -2.53 1.96
C GLN A 59 -9.57 -2.73 3.41
N GLU A 60 -9.75 -1.72 4.26
CA GLU A 60 -9.39 -1.78 5.67
C GLU A 60 -10.27 -2.78 6.44
N THR A 61 -11.55 -2.92 6.03
CA THR A 61 -12.47 -3.92 6.60
C THR A 61 -12.01 -5.33 6.23
N ILE A 62 -11.63 -5.55 4.97
CA ILE A 62 -11.08 -6.83 4.50
C ILE A 62 -9.79 -7.17 5.24
N TYR A 63 -8.86 -6.20 5.37
CA TYR A 63 -7.63 -6.41 6.14
C TYR A 63 -7.90 -6.76 7.60
N HIS A 64 -8.80 -6.03 8.25
CA HIS A 64 -9.17 -6.31 9.64
C HIS A 64 -9.73 -7.73 9.79
N TRP A 65 -10.59 -8.13 8.86
CA TRP A 65 -11.20 -9.47 8.82
C TRP A 65 -10.15 -10.59 8.67
N ILE A 66 -9.21 -10.46 7.72
CA ILE A 66 -8.13 -11.44 7.47
C ILE A 66 -7.23 -11.61 8.71
N TYR A 67 -6.91 -10.52 9.39
CA TYR A 67 -5.99 -10.53 10.53
C TYR A 67 -6.66 -10.78 11.88
N GLN A 68 -7.96 -11.05 11.90
CA GLN A 68 -8.68 -11.39 13.12
C GLN A 68 -8.23 -12.75 13.67
N GLY A 69 -8.17 -12.87 15.00
CA GLY A 69 -7.52 -14.01 15.68
C GLY A 69 -8.11 -15.38 15.33
N SER A 70 -9.43 -15.46 15.10
CA SER A 70 -10.13 -16.69 14.69
C SER A 70 -9.60 -17.26 13.38
N ARG A 71 -9.38 -16.41 12.38
CA ARG A 71 -9.01 -16.80 11.00
C ARG A 71 -7.52 -16.95 10.77
N ARG A 72 -6.71 -16.64 11.79
CA ARG A 72 -5.26 -16.82 11.70
C ARG A 72 -4.88 -18.29 11.48
N LYS A 73 -5.72 -19.22 11.96
CA LYS A 73 -5.58 -20.68 11.75
C LYS A 73 -5.81 -21.09 10.29
N GLU A 74 -6.72 -20.41 9.59
CA GLU A 74 -7.07 -20.67 8.18
C GLU A 74 -5.98 -20.19 7.21
N LYS A 75 -5.00 -19.42 7.69
CA LYS A 75 -3.85 -18.93 6.92
C LYS A 75 -4.25 -18.14 5.65
N ILE A 76 -5.40 -17.47 5.66
CA ILE A 76 -5.91 -16.62 4.56
C ILE A 76 -4.89 -15.55 4.14
N TRP A 77 -4.06 -15.08 5.07
CA TRP A 77 -2.97 -14.14 4.80
C TRP A 77 -1.97 -14.64 3.74
N LYS A 78 -1.96 -15.93 3.40
CA LYS A 78 -1.18 -16.52 2.29
C LYS A 78 -1.69 -16.12 0.91
N PHE A 79 -2.90 -15.58 0.77
CA PHE A 79 -3.38 -15.08 -0.52
C PHE A 79 -3.06 -13.60 -0.71
N LEU A 80 -2.52 -12.93 0.31
CA LEU A 80 -2.04 -11.56 0.18
C LEU A 80 -0.70 -11.53 -0.55
N PRO A 81 -0.40 -10.50 -1.37
CA PRO A 81 0.83 -10.44 -2.16
C PRO A 81 2.14 -10.57 -1.37
N ARG A 82 2.13 -10.20 -0.08
CA ARG A 82 3.30 -10.27 0.79
C ARG A 82 3.33 -11.50 1.71
N HIS A 83 2.28 -12.32 1.71
CA HIS A 83 2.17 -13.55 2.50
C HIS A 83 2.54 -13.35 3.98
N LYS A 84 2.25 -12.18 4.56
CA LYS A 84 2.65 -11.86 5.94
C LYS A 84 1.58 -12.30 6.93
N ALA A 85 1.94 -13.24 7.80
CA ALA A 85 1.11 -13.74 8.89
C ALA A 85 0.77 -12.70 9.99
N LYS A 86 1.48 -11.56 10.00
CA LYS A 86 1.20 -10.42 10.88
C LYS A 86 1.24 -9.14 10.06
N ARG A 87 0.24 -8.28 10.24
CA ARG A 87 0.26 -6.93 9.67
C ARG A 87 1.38 -6.13 10.32
N GLY A 88 2.30 -5.60 9.50
CA GLY A 88 3.36 -4.72 9.98
C GLY A 88 2.78 -3.37 10.43
N LEU A 89 3.48 -2.69 11.32
CA LEU A 89 3.18 -1.29 11.64
C LEU A 89 3.43 -0.43 10.40
N ARG A 90 2.57 0.57 10.17
CA ARG A 90 2.89 1.61 9.20
C ARG A 90 4.19 2.26 9.65
N LYS A 91 5.19 2.28 8.78
CA LYS A 91 6.42 3.03 9.04
C LYS A 91 6.01 4.49 9.19
N SER A 92 6.21 5.05 10.37
CA SER A 92 6.16 6.51 10.52
C SER A 92 7.20 7.08 9.57
N LYS A 93 6.81 8.07 8.75
CA LYS A 93 7.80 8.87 8.03
C LYS A 93 8.58 9.60 9.12
N GLY A 94 9.75 9.10 9.48
CA GLY A 94 10.64 9.80 10.39
C GLY A 94 10.79 11.24 9.89
N ALA A 95 10.56 12.21 10.77
CA ALA A 95 10.72 13.61 10.43
C ALA A 95 12.16 13.84 9.93
N GLY A 96 12.31 14.33 8.69
CA GLY A 96 13.53 15.03 8.24
C GLY A 96 14.66 14.24 7.58
N ALA A 97 14.68 12.90 7.55
CA ALA A 97 15.81 12.20 6.94
C ALA A 97 15.64 12.00 5.43
N SER A 98 16.21 12.89 4.63
CA SER A 98 16.48 12.59 3.22
C SER A 98 17.37 11.35 3.14
N ARG A 99 16.84 10.25 2.61
CA ARG A 99 17.59 8.97 2.49
C ARG A 99 18.65 9.00 1.39
N ILE A 100 18.85 10.14 0.72
CA ILE A 100 19.76 10.30 -0.41
C ILE A 100 21.05 10.93 0.12
N PRO A 101 22.17 10.19 0.16
CA PRO A 101 23.46 10.79 0.47
C PRO A 101 23.79 11.87 -0.56
N ASN A 102 24.34 13.00 -0.12
CA ASN A 102 24.71 14.15 -0.97
C ASN A 102 23.54 14.80 -1.73
N ARG A 103 22.35 14.88 -1.13
CA ARG A 103 21.24 15.63 -1.76
C ARG A 103 21.63 17.09 -1.99
N VAL A 104 21.47 17.57 -3.22
CA VAL A 104 21.58 19.00 -3.57
C VAL A 104 20.19 19.62 -3.39
N SER A 105 20.12 20.79 -2.76
CA SER A 105 18.84 21.48 -2.57
C SER A 105 18.31 22.00 -3.91
N ILE A 106 16.99 21.97 -4.13
CA ILE A 106 16.39 22.58 -5.33
C ILE A 106 16.73 24.07 -5.45
N HIS A 107 17.00 24.74 -4.31
CA HIS A 107 17.39 26.15 -4.28
C HIS A 107 18.81 26.40 -4.82
N GLN A 108 19.64 25.36 -4.93
CA GLN A 108 20.99 25.45 -5.50
C GLN A 108 20.99 25.26 -7.03
N ARG A 109 19.82 25.08 -7.66
CA ARG A 109 19.75 24.88 -9.11
C ARG A 109 20.22 26.14 -9.87
N PRO A 110 20.96 26.00 -10.97
CA PRO A 110 21.33 27.12 -11.83
C PRO A 110 20.11 27.86 -12.40
N LYS A 111 20.15 29.20 -12.40
CA LYS A 111 19.06 30.07 -12.91
C LYS A 111 18.67 29.84 -14.38
N HIS A 112 19.56 29.27 -15.19
CA HIS A 112 19.28 29.02 -16.60
C HIS A 112 18.21 27.92 -16.81
N ILE A 113 18.01 27.05 -15.82
CA ILE A 113 17.03 25.96 -15.85
C ILE A 113 15.59 26.49 -15.80
N ASP A 114 15.36 27.63 -15.13
CA ASP A 114 14.03 28.25 -15.02
C ASP A 114 13.43 28.61 -16.39
N LYS A 115 14.29 28.79 -17.41
CA LYS A 115 13.86 29.16 -18.77
C LYS A 115 13.23 28.00 -19.54
N ARG A 116 13.39 26.75 -19.08
CA ARG A 116 12.81 25.52 -19.70
C ARG A 116 13.03 25.38 -21.22
N THR A 117 14.12 25.96 -21.72
CA THR A 117 14.44 26.04 -23.16
C THR A 117 15.04 24.76 -23.73
N THR A 118 15.58 23.87 -22.90
CA THR A 118 16.18 22.59 -23.34
C THR A 118 15.35 21.41 -22.87
N LEU A 119 15.40 20.33 -23.66
CA LEU A 119 14.90 19.01 -23.25
C LEU A 119 15.72 18.55 -22.03
N GLY A 120 15.06 18.34 -20.89
CA GLY A 120 15.68 18.03 -19.60
C GLY A 120 15.41 19.05 -18.48
N HIS A 121 14.96 20.27 -18.80
CA HIS A 121 14.52 21.25 -17.78
C HIS A 121 13.10 21.00 -17.23
N TRP A 122 12.35 20.09 -17.84
CA TRP A 122 11.03 19.71 -17.37
C TRP A 122 11.18 18.57 -16.36
N GLU A 123 10.88 18.87 -15.08
CA GLU A 123 10.95 17.94 -13.95
C GLU A 123 9.88 16.82 -14.05
N GLY A 124 10.08 15.91 -15.01
CA GLY A 124 9.26 14.72 -15.24
C GLY A 124 9.98 13.62 -16.02
N TYR A 125 11.22 13.85 -16.45
CA TYR A 125 12.04 12.86 -17.14
C TYR A 125 13.44 12.82 -16.52
N ASP A 126 13.64 11.89 -15.59
CA ASP A 126 14.97 11.45 -15.17
C ASP A 126 15.65 10.69 -16.32
N PHE A 127 16.13 11.41 -17.33
CA PHE A 127 17.14 10.85 -18.24
C PHE A 127 18.50 11.36 -17.79
N ILE A 128 19.22 10.46 -17.12
CA ILE A 128 20.65 10.54 -16.83
C ILE A 128 21.39 10.88 -18.14
N PHE A 129 21.65 12.17 -18.39
CA PHE A 129 22.34 12.62 -19.60
C PHE A 129 23.60 13.39 -19.25
N GLU A 130 24.49 12.73 -18.50
CA GLU A 130 25.87 13.21 -18.35
C GLU A 130 26.90 12.07 -18.41
N LEU A 131 26.51 10.83 -18.10
CA LEU A 131 27.40 9.66 -18.23
C LEU A 131 27.54 9.13 -19.67
N LEU A 132 26.61 9.43 -20.58
CA LEU A 132 26.66 8.93 -21.96
C LEU A 132 27.51 9.79 -22.92
N LYS A 133 27.84 11.04 -22.56
CA LYS A 133 28.70 11.91 -23.40
C LYS A 133 30.17 11.47 -23.42
N VAL A 134 30.64 10.77 -22.38
CA VAL A 134 32.03 10.30 -22.29
C VAL A 134 32.28 9.04 -23.13
N ILE A 135 31.27 8.18 -23.30
CA ILE A 135 31.44 6.90 -23.98
C ILE A 135 31.45 7.06 -25.52
N ILE A 136 30.69 8.00 -26.07
CA ILE A 136 30.57 8.17 -27.53
C ILE A 136 31.75 8.97 -28.11
N THR A 137 32.36 9.88 -27.35
CA THR A 137 33.44 10.77 -27.85
C THR A 137 34.83 10.14 -27.85
N LYS A 138 35.01 8.91 -27.32
CA LYS A 138 36.29 8.16 -27.36
C LYS A 138 36.35 7.04 -28.41
N ARG A 139 35.39 7.00 -29.34
CA ARG A 139 35.34 5.96 -30.37
C ARG A 139 34.95 6.53 -31.74
N ILE A 140 35.67 7.58 -32.16
CA ILE A 140 35.93 7.96 -33.55
C ILE A 140 37.38 8.43 -33.60
#